data_AF-A0A2A2RHL7-F1
#
_entry.id   AF-A0A2A2RHL7-F1
#
_cell.length_a   1.000
_cell.length_b   1.000
_cell.length_c   1.000
_cell.angle_alpha   90.00
_cell.angle_beta   90.00
_cell.angle_gamma   90.00
#
_symmetry.space_group_name_H-M   'P 1'
#
loop_
_entity.id
_entity.type
_entity.pdbx_description
1 polymer ?
#
loop_
_entity_poly.entity_id
_entity_poly.type
_entity_poly.pdbx_seq_one_letter_code
_entity_poly.pdbx_strand_id
1 'polypeptide(L)'
;MQRGQPVFDASAWIRLPRPGTRCPVSGLSRSGLAELVRPCPRNSYRAPVEARVLKRRGAARGVLLVNRAALLAYIAGQPAPEAPAPREVSP
;
A
#
# COMPACT_ATOMS: atom_id res chain seq x y z
N MET A 1 18.79 6.72 -24.58
CA MET A 1 17.55 5.96 -24.28
C MET A 1 16.94 6.54 -23.01
N GLN A 2 15.90 7.37 -23.14
CA GLN A 2 15.24 7.95 -21.96
C GLN A 2 14.47 6.83 -21.23
N ARG A 3 14.83 6.56 -19.98
CA ARG A 3 14.06 5.66 -19.10
C ARG A 3 12.66 6.25 -18.99
N GLY A 4 11.66 5.57 -19.57
CA GLY A 4 10.27 5.97 -19.46
C GLY A 4 9.94 6.19 -17.99
N GLN A 5 9.74 7.44 -17.59
CA GLN A 5 9.20 7.74 -16.27
C GLN A 5 7.85 7.03 -16.17
N PRO A 6 7.55 6.34 -15.06
CA PRO A 6 6.21 5.81 -14.87
C PRO A 6 5.24 6.99 -14.88
N VAL A 7 4.45 7.09 -15.94
CA VAL A 7 3.31 7.99 -15.98
C VAL A 7 2.31 7.45 -14.96
N PHE A 8 2.24 8.09 -13.79
CA PHE A 8 1.24 7.76 -12.79
C PHE A 8 -0.09 8.31 -13.25
N ASP A 9 -0.76 7.57 -14.13
CA ASP A 9 -2.14 7.84 -14.49
C ASP A 9 -2.94 7.94 -13.19
N ALA A 10 -3.62 9.07 -12.98
CA ALA A 10 -4.23 9.49 -11.71
C ALA A 10 -5.50 8.67 -11.40
N SER A 11 -5.48 7.38 -11.67
CA SER A 11 -6.58 6.47 -11.44
C SER A 11 -6.94 6.42 -9.96
N ALA A 12 -8.24 6.47 -9.69
CA ALA A 12 -8.79 6.33 -8.34
C ALA A 12 -8.45 4.96 -7.71
N TRP A 13 -8.09 3.97 -8.52
CA TRP A 13 -7.81 2.60 -8.10
C TRP A 13 -6.42 2.16 -8.52
N ILE A 14 -5.66 1.65 -7.56
CA ILE A 14 -4.33 1.06 -7.78
C ILE A 14 -4.42 -0.46 -7.63
N ARG A 15 -3.75 -1.21 -8.52
CA ARG A 15 -3.67 -2.67 -8.37
C ARG A 15 -2.70 -3.01 -7.26
N LEU A 16 -3.03 -4.04 -6.45
CA LEU A 16 -2.06 -4.62 -5.53
C LEU A 16 -0.83 -5.09 -6.34
N PRO A 17 0.39 -4.62 -6.01
CA PRO A 17 1.61 -4.90 -6.78
C PRO A 17 1.86 -6.40 -6.94
N ARG A 18 2.46 -6.82 -8.05
CA ARG A 18 2.89 -8.21 -8.21
C ARG A 18 3.92 -8.58 -7.13
N PRO A 19 4.07 -9.87 -6.76
CA PRO A 19 5.15 -10.29 -5.87
C PRO A 19 6.51 -9.74 -6.35
N GLY A 20 7.33 -9.26 -5.41
CA GLY A 20 8.63 -8.63 -5.72
C GLY A 20 8.57 -7.19 -6.24
N THR A 21 7.38 -6.62 -6.48
CA THR A 21 7.23 -5.22 -6.92
C THR A 21 6.62 -4.34 -5.84
N ARG A 22 6.89 -3.03 -5.92
CA ARG A 22 6.39 -2.01 -4.98
C ARG A 22 5.18 -1.28 -5.55
N CYS A 23 4.39 -0.70 -4.66
CA CYS A 23 3.28 0.18 -5.02
C CYS A 23 3.83 1.38 -5.80
N PRO A 24 3.32 1.67 -7.01
CA PRO A 24 3.79 2.82 -7.80
C PRO A 24 3.48 4.16 -7.12
N VAL A 25 2.43 4.23 -6.30
CA VAL A 25 2.02 5.48 -5.65
C VAL A 25 2.69 5.69 -4.29
N SER A 26 2.72 4.67 -3.43
CA SER A 26 3.22 4.80 -2.05
C SER A 26 4.59 4.18 -1.80
N GLY A 27 5.16 3.42 -2.74
CA GLY A 27 6.40 2.67 -2.55
C GLY A 27 6.31 1.48 -1.59
N LEU A 28 5.16 1.26 -0.94
CA LEU A 28 4.94 0.14 -0.03
C LEU A 28 5.11 -1.21 -0.73
N SER A 29 5.59 -2.21 0.01
CA SER A 29 5.67 -3.59 -0.47
C SER A 29 4.27 -4.17 -0.66
N ARG A 30 4.17 -5.25 -1.46
CA ARG A 30 2.91 -6.00 -1.61
C ARG A 30 2.36 -6.49 -0.27
N SER A 31 3.20 -7.01 0.62
CA SER A 31 2.76 -7.53 1.93
C SER A 31 2.24 -6.41 2.82
N GLY A 32 2.99 -5.30 2.94
CA GLY A 32 2.55 -4.14 3.70
C GLY A 32 1.24 -3.57 3.18
N LEU A 33 1.11 -3.42 1.85
CA LEU A 33 -0.15 -2.96 1.27
C LEU A 33 -1.30 -3.95 1.48
N ALA A 34 -1.04 -5.26 1.45
CA ALA A 34 -2.04 -6.29 1.70
C ALA A 34 -2.57 -6.27 3.14
N GLU A 35 -1.71 -5.94 4.12
CA GLU A 35 -2.11 -5.78 5.52
C GLU A 35 -3.01 -4.57 5.74
N LEU A 36 -2.89 -3.51 4.93
CA LEU A 36 -3.75 -2.33 5.04
C LEU A 36 -5.16 -2.53 4.47
N VAL A 37 -5.32 -3.49 3.54
CA VAL A 37 -6.56 -3.64 2.76
C VAL A 37 -7.30 -4.94 3.03
N ARG A 38 -6.72 -5.84 3.83
CA ARG A 38 -7.36 -7.11 4.22
C ARG A 38 -7.45 -7.17 5.75
N PRO A 39 -8.57 -7.62 6.32
CA PRO A 39 -8.64 -7.96 7.74
C PRO A 39 -7.53 -8.94 8.11
N CYS A 40 -6.71 -8.60 9.10
CA CYS A 40 -5.64 -9.44 9.60
C CYS A 40 -5.33 -9.14 11.08
N PRO A 41 -4.55 -10.00 11.76
CA PRO A 41 -4.18 -9.74 13.16
C PRO A 41 -3.52 -8.39 13.39
N ARG A 42 -2.68 -7.93 12.45
CA ARG A 42 -1.93 -6.66 12.56
C ARG A 42 -2.82 -5.40 12.51
N ASN A 43 -4.02 -5.50 11.96
CA ASN A 43 -4.99 -4.41 11.93
C ASN A 43 -6.24 -4.72 12.77
N SER A 44 -6.12 -5.64 13.74
CA SER A 44 -7.24 -6.07 14.60
C SER A 44 -8.47 -6.50 13.79
N TYR A 45 -8.24 -7.11 12.62
CA TYR A 45 -9.26 -7.50 11.64
C TYR A 45 -10.14 -6.35 11.13
N ARG A 46 -9.65 -5.11 11.22
CA ARG A 46 -10.28 -3.91 10.68
C ARG A 46 -9.35 -3.29 9.65
N ALA A 47 -9.59 -3.61 8.38
CA ALA A 47 -8.80 -3.04 7.28
C ALA A 47 -8.99 -1.51 7.25
N PRO A 48 -7.92 -0.72 7.46
CA PRO A 48 -8.03 0.75 7.46
C PRO A 48 -8.16 1.36 6.06
N VAL A 49 -7.81 0.62 5.01
CA VAL A 49 -7.84 1.11 3.62
C VAL A 49 -8.84 0.32 2.79
N GLU A 50 -9.73 1.04 2.12
CA GLU A 50 -10.74 0.45 1.25
C GLU A 50 -10.10 -0.28 0.04
N ALA A 51 -10.61 -1.48 -0.25
CA ALA A 51 -10.29 -2.22 -1.46
C ALA A 51 -11.49 -2.98 -2.03
N ARG A 52 -11.36 -3.39 -3.29
CA ARG A 52 -12.33 -4.20 -4.02
C ARG A 52 -11.62 -5.32 -4.78
N VAL A 53 -12.20 -6.51 -4.78
CA VAL A 53 -11.70 -7.64 -5.58
C VAL A 53 -12.50 -7.70 -6.88
N LEU A 54 -11.86 -7.41 -8.00
CA LEU A 54 -12.44 -7.61 -9.32
C LEU A 54 -12.17 -9.06 -9.76
N LYS A 55 -13.22 -9.88 -9.82
CA LYS A 55 -13.15 -11.29 -10.17
C LYS A 55 -14.14 -11.62 -11.28
N ARG A 56 -13.66 -12.20 -12.39
CA ARG A 56 -14.54 -12.74 -13.44
C ARG A 56 -15.15 -14.06 -12.97
N ARG A 57 -16.37 -14.36 -13.42
CA ARG A 57 -17.03 -15.65 -13.14
C ARG A 57 -16.14 -16.81 -13.62
N GLY A 58 -15.94 -17.82 -12.78
CA GLY A 58 -15.09 -18.97 -13.07
C GLY A 58 -13.57 -18.77 -12.84
N ALA A 59 -13.10 -17.55 -12.59
CA ALA A 59 -11.68 -17.34 -12.30
C ALA A 59 -11.30 -17.87 -10.90
N ALA A 60 -10.14 -18.51 -10.76
CA ALA A 60 -9.64 -18.95 -9.45
C ALA A 60 -9.24 -17.76 -8.55
N ARG A 61 -8.68 -16.69 -9.13
CA ARG A 61 -8.19 -15.51 -8.40
C ARG A 61 -8.71 -14.22 -9.04
N GLY A 62 -9.03 -13.24 -8.20
CA GLY A 62 -9.38 -11.88 -8.62
C GLY A 62 -8.19 -10.92 -8.55
N VAL A 63 -8.35 -9.75 -9.15
CA VAL A 63 -7.43 -8.62 -9.01
C VAL A 63 -7.88 -7.77 -7.83
N LEU A 64 -7.02 -7.57 -6.84
CA LEU A 64 -7.28 -6.66 -5.74
C LEU A 64 -6.95 -5.22 -6.17
N LEU A 65 -7.96 -4.36 -6.12
CA LEU A 65 -7.89 -2.93 -6.40
C LEU A 65 -8.00 -2.18 -5.07
N VAL A 66 -7.04 -1.31 -4.81
CA VAL A 66 -6.94 -0.51 -3.59
C VAL A 66 -7.36 0.92 -3.93
N ASN A 67 -8.20 1.52 -3.08
CA ASN A 67 -8.62 2.90 -3.24
C ASN A 67 -7.43 3.82 -2.97
N ARG A 68 -7.02 4.58 -3.98
CA ARG A 68 -5.83 5.44 -3.91
C ARG A 68 -6.00 6.56 -2.89
N ALA A 69 -7.17 7.21 -2.86
CA ALA A 69 -7.43 8.33 -1.95
C ALA A 69 -7.44 7.85 -0.49
N ALA A 70 -8.09 6.72 -0.21
CA ALA A 70 -8.10 6.14 1.13
C ALA A 70 -6.69 5.75 1.60
N LEU A 71 -5.85 5.20 0.71
CA LEU A 71 -4.46 4.88 1.03
C LEU A 71 -3.65 6.14 1.40
N LEU A 72 -3.76 7.20 0.59
CA LEU A 72 -3.03 8.44 0.85
C LEU A 72 -3.51 9.12 2.12
N ALA A 73 -4.83 9.13 2.38
CA ALA A 73 -5.40 9.63 3.62
C ALA A 73 -4.88 8.85 4.85
N TYR A 74 -4.82 7.52 4.76
CA TYR A 74 -4.27 6.68 5.83
C TYR A 74 -2.79 6.99 6.12
N ILE A 75 -1.98 7.17 5.06
CA ILE A 75 -0.56 7.52 5.18
C ILE A 75 -0.39 8.92 5.78
N ALA A 76 -1.18 9.90 5.33
CA ALA A 76 -1.13 11.27 5.84
C ALA A 76 -1.56 11.37 7.31
N GLY A 77 -2.38 10.43 7.80
CA GLY A 77 -2.77 10.33 9.20
C GLY A 77 -1.76 9.62 10.11
N GLN A 78 -0.64 9.12 9.58
CA GLN A 78 0.41 8.53 10.42
C GLN A 78 1.19 9.60 11.17
N PRO A 79 1.67 9.31 12.39
CA PRO A 79 2.58 10.22 13.08
C PRO A 79 3.84 10.45 12.25
N ALA A 80 4.42 11.65 12.39
CA ALA A 80 5.75 11.91 11.85
C ALA A 80 6.75 10.89 12.42
N PRO A 81 7.80 10.52 11.66
CA PRO A 81 8.84 9.66 12.20
C PRO A 81 9.40 10.30 13.47
N GLU A 82 9.37 9.55 14.57
CA GLU A 82 9.94 10.01 15.83
C GLU A 82 11.42 10.30 15.60
N ALA A 83 11.88 11.48 16.03
CA ALA A 83 13.30 11.82 15.94
C ALA A 83 14.08 10.73 16.67
N PRO A 84 15.14 10.15 16.07
CA PRO A 84 15.91 9.15 16.77
C PRO A 84 16.38 9.76 18.09
N ALA A 85 16.14 9.05 19.20
CA ALA A 85 16.64 9.44 20.50
C ALA A 85 18.14 9.80 20.37
N PRO A 86 18.64 10.85 21.06
CA PRO A 86 20.05 11.17 21.04
C PRO A 86 20.82 9.88 21.30
N ARG A 87 21.65 9.46 20.35
CA ARG A 87 22.49 8.29 20.58
C ARG A 87 23.36 8.63 21.78
N GLU A 88 23.12 8.01 22.92
CA GLU A 88 24.07 8.04 24.04
C GLU A 88 25.37 7.50 23.47
N VAL A 89 26.30 8.42 23.21
CA VAL A 89 27.65 8.09 22.82
C VAL A 89 28.28 7.57 24.09
N SER A 90 28.27 6.24 24.25
CA SER A 90 29.00 5.60 25.35
C SER A 90 30.48 5.97 25.19
N PRO A 91 31.14 6.51 26.23
CA PRO A 91 32.56 6.86 26.19
C PRO A 91 33.46 5.63 26.01
#